data_AF-A0A9D8EAG7-F1
#
_entry.id   AF-A0A9D8EAG7-F1
#
_cell.length_a   1.000
_cell.length_b   1.000
_cell.length_c   1.000
_cell.angle_alpha   90.00
_cell.angle_beta   90.00
_cell.angle_gamma   90.00
#
_symmetry.space_group_name_H-M   'P 1'
#
loop_
_entity.id
_entity.type
_entity.pdbx_description
1 polymer ?
#
loop_
_entity_poly.entity_id
_entity_poly.type
_entity_poly.pdbx_seq_one_letter_code
_entity_poly.pdbx_strand_id
1 'polypeptide(L)'
;MIFRRKKTEKPKSQLGLALFNYDKIYNSKLKSLIRLIDSGKNPGKKKTDKILDDAFIEMNRILNDISKTNFKTDYRSDKIRDNIINIINTLKDSLGYAKSMDYDYSKIEGSPVFKEIDSLPLIRENIRKKMQDIESDYT
;
A
#
# COMPACT_ATOMS: atom_id res chain seq x y z
N MET A 1 26.88 4.70 22.78
CA MET A 1 25.94 3.62 22.44
C MET A 1 25.43 3.87 21.02
N ILE A 2 25.95 3.16 20.02
CA ILE A 2 25.61 3.39 18.60
C ILE A 2 24.30 2.63 18.32
N PHE A 3 23.20 3.34 18.09
CA PHE A 3 21.96 2.77 17.59
C PHE A 3 22.22 2.16 16.20
N ARG A 4 22.61 0.89 16.13
CA ARG A 4 22.63 0.13 14.88
C ARG A 4 21.18 0.04 14.39
N ARG A 5 20.85 0.73 13.30
CA ARG A 5 19.59 0.45 12.57
C ARG A 5 19.59 -1.04 12.26
N LYS A 6 18.69 -1.80 12.88
CA LYS A 6 18.38 -3.19 12.50
C LYS A 6 18.09 -3.15 11.00
N LYS A 7 18.92 -3.80 10.17
CA LYS A 7 18.63 -3.93 8.74
C LYS A 7 17.24 -4.55 8.67
N THR A 8 16.31 -3.90 7.99
CA THR A 8 14.99 -4.50 7.73
C THR A 8 15.25 -5.71 6.84
N GLU A 9 15.36 -6.89 7.45
CA GLU A 9 15.51 -8.13 6.71
C GLU A 9 14.25 -8.32 5.86
N LYS A 10 14.45 -8.73 4.61
CA LYS A 10 13.34 -9.02 3.70
C LYS A 10 12.53 -10.17 4.33
N PRO A 11 11.22 -10.03 4.53
CA PRO A 11 10.43 -11.11 5.15
C PRO A 11 10.51 -12.39 4.33
N LYS A 12 10.55 -13.53 5.02
CA LYS A 12 10.63 -14.85 4.38
C LYS A 12 9.26 -15.35 3.94
N SER A 13 8.20 -14.99 4.67
CA SER A 13 6.85 -15.36 4.30
C SER A 13 6.34 -14.56 3.10
N GLN A 14 5.48 -15.20 2.32
CA GLN A 14 4.93 -14.60 1.11
C GLN A 14 4.04 -13.39 1.45
N LEU A 15 3.25 -13.49 2.52
CA LEU A 15 2.42 -12.37 2.99
C LEU A 15 3.31 -11.24 3.50
N GLY A 16 4.36 -11.55 4.27
CA GLY A 16 5.33 -10.56 4.76
C GLY A 16 6.00 -9.83 3.60
N LEU A 17 6.40 -10.58 2.57
CA LEU A 17 6.99 -10.01 1.37
C LEU A 17 6.00 -9.13 0.60
N ALA A 18 4.73 -9.52 0.50
CA ALA A 18 3.69 -8.72 -0.14
C ALA A 18 3.50 -7.37 0.58
N LEU A 19 3.39 -7.39 1.90
CA LEU A 19 3.27 -6.16 2.70
C LEU A 19 4.54 -5.29 2.60
N PHE A 20 5.72 -5.90 2.64
CA PHE A 20 6.99 -5.20 2.49
C PHE A 20 7.12 -4.52 1.12
N ASN A 21 6.74 -5.20 0.04
CA ASN A 21 6.76 -4.64 -1.30
C ASN A 21 5.74 -3.51 -1.45
N TYR A 22 4.54 -3.68 -0.90
CA TYR A 22 3.54 -2.60 -0.81
C TYR A 22 4.11 -1.37 -0.10
N ASP A 23 4.71 -1.55 1.07
CA ASP A 23 5.31 -0.46 1.85
C ASP A 23 6.44 0.23 1.08
N LYS A 24 7.24 -0.53 0.32
CA LYS A 24 8.30 0.03 -0.52
C LYS A 24 7.71 0.91 -1.63
N ILE A 25 6.68 0.44 -2.34
CA ILE A 25 6.01 1.22 -3.39
C ILE A 25 5.41 2.50 -2.80
N TYR A 26 4.66 2.35 -1.71
CA TYR A 26 4.03 3.48 -1.02
C TYR A 26 5.06 4.54 -0.63
N ASN A 27 6.12 4.15 0.09
CA ASN A 27 7.09 5.11 0.63
C ASN A 27 7.99 5.73 -0.43
N SER A 28 8.37 4.97 -1.47
CA SER A 28 9.33 5.46 -2.48
C SER A 28 8.67 6.22 -3.63
N LYS A 29 7.46 5.83 -4.03
CA LYS A 29 6.79 6.39 -5.22
C LYS A 29 5.57 7.24 -4.90
N LEU A 30 4.75 6.82 -3.95
CA LEU A 30 3.39 7.37 -3.81
C LEU A 30 3.26 8.41 -2.69
N LYS A 31 4.02 8.28 -1.60
CA LYS A 31 3.88 9.13 -0.41
C LYS A 31 4.06 10.61 -0.70
N SER A 32 5.05 10.97 -1.52
CA SER A 32 5.28 12.37 -1.91
C SER A 32 4.18 12.89 -2.84
N LEU A 33 3.71 12.06 -3.76
CA LEU A 33 2.65 12.36 -4.70
C LEU A 33 1.32 12.61 -3.98
N ILE A 34 0.95 11.72 -3.05
CA ILE A 34 -0.25 11.87 -2.21
C ILE A 34 -0.20 13.19 -1.45
N ARG A 35 0.95 13.51 -0.80
CA ARG A 35 1.13 14.77 -0.07
C ARG A 35 1.00 16.00 -0.97
N LEU A 36 1.49 15.93 -2.21
CA LEU A 36 1.37 17.04 -3.15
C LEU A 36 -0.09 17.28 -3.54
N ILE A 37 -0.80 16.21 -3.90
CA ILE A 37 -2.23 16.26 -4.22
C ILE A 37 -3.01 16.82 -3.02
N ASP A 38 -2.78 16.28 -1.82
CA ASP A 38 -3.46 16.70 -0.58
C ASP A 38 -3.18 18.16 -0.21
N SER A 39 -1.99 18.67 -0.55
CA SER A 39 -1.64 20.09 -0.37
C SER A 39 -2.24 21.03 -1.41
N GLY A 40 -3.12 20.54 -2.29
CA GLY A 40 -3.71 21.32 -3.37
C GLY A 40 -2.75 21.64 -4.52
N LYS A 41 -1.56 21.04 -4.55
CA LYS A 41 -0.53 21.34 -5.55
C LYS A 41 -0.64 20.37 -6.72
N ASN A 42 -0.62 20.91 -7.95
CA ASN A 42 -0.59 20.08 -9.16
C ASN A 42 0.81 19.43 -9.34
N PRO A 43 0.94 18.10 -9.22
CA PRO A 43 2.22 17.41 -9.34
C PRO A 43 2.72 17.26 -10.80
N GLY A 44 1.96 17.75 -11.78
CA GLY A 44 2.26 17.63 -13.21
C GLY A 44 1.78 16.31 -13.78
N LYS A 45 0.71 16.36 -14.59
CA LYS A 45 -0.04 15.19 -15.09
C LYS A 45 0.83 14.10 -15.69
N LYS A 46 1.63 14.40 -16.72
CA LYS A 46 2.42 13.40 -17.45
C LYS A 46 3.39 12.60 -16.56
N LYS A 47 4.07 13.27 -15.62
CA LYS A 47 5.02 12.62 -14.71
C LYS A 47 4.28 11.79 -13.66
N THR A 48 3.18 12.33 -13.15
CA THR A 48 2.34 11.71 -12.13
C THR A 48 1.67 10.45 -12.66
N ASP A 49 1.10 10.51 -13.86
CA ASP A 49 0.50 9.36 -14.56
C ASP A 49 1.50 8.22 -14.70
N LYS A 50 2.72 8.50 -15.16
CA LYS A 50 3.76 7.48 -15.30
C LYS A 50 4.11 6.83 -13.97
N ILE A 51 4.27 7.62 -12.91
CA ILE A 51 4.57 7.10 -11.57
C ILE A 51 3.44 6.21 -11.06
N LEU A 52 2.18 6.61 -11.27
CA LEU A 52 1.01 5.83 -10.88
C LEU A 52 0.89 4.54 -11.68
N ASP A 53 1.06 4.59 -12.99
CA ASP A 53 0.97 3.41 -13.85
C ASP A 53 2.06 2.38 -13.49
N ASP A 54 3.29 2.83 -13.28
CA ASP A 54 4.38 1.98 -12.80
C ASP A 54 4.06 1.37 -11.42
N ALA A 55 3.49 2.16 -10.50
CA ALA A 55 3.09 1.67 -9.18
C ALA A 55 1.93 0.66 -9.25
N PHE A 56 0.94 0.89 -10.12
CA PHE A 56 -0.20 0.00 -10.32
C PHE A 56 0.23 -1.33 -10.93
N ILE A 57 1.19 -1.32 -11.87
CA ILE A 57 1.77 -2.55 -12.40
C ILE A 57 2.44 -3.36 -11.28
N GLU A 58 3.24 -2.71 -10.42
CA GLU A 58 3.90 -3.39 -9.30
C GLU A 58 2.89 -3.91 -8.26
N MET A 59 1.85 -3.14 -7.95
CA MET A 59 0.77 -3.58 -7.06
C MET A 59 -0.03 -4.76 -7.63
N ASN A 60 -0.32 -4.76 -8.93
CA ASN A 60 -0.99 -5.88 -9.59
C ASN A 60 -0.14 -7.15 -9.54
N ARG A 61 1.19 -7.05 -9.61
CA ARG A 61 2.09 -8.20 -9.40
C ARG A 61 1.93 -8.76 -7.99
N ILE A 62 1.94 -7.90 -6.97
CA ILE A 62 1.72 -8.32 -5.57
C ILE A 62 0.37 -9.05 -5.42
N LEU A 63 -0.71 -8.47 -5.96
CA LEU A 63 -2.05 -9.08 -5.92
C LEU A 63 -2.08 -10.44 -6.60
N ASN A 64 -1.50 -10.55 -7.80
CA ASN A 64 -1.44 -11.81 -8.55
C ASN A 64 -0.65 -12.89 -7.79
N ASP A 65 0.45 -12.50 -7.13
CA ASP A 65 1.28 -13.42 -6.36
C ASP A 65 0.50 -13.98 -5.16
N ILE A 66 -0.16 -13.13 -4.37
CA ILE A 66 -0.88 -13.58 -3.16
C ILE A 66 -2.23 -14.24 -3.46
N SER A 67 -2.86 -13.95 -4.60
CA SER A 67 -4.14 -14.55 -5.00
C SER A 67 -4.00 -15.98 -5.51
N LYS A 68 -2.81 -16.34 -6.04
CA LYS A 68 -2.51 -17.71 -6.48
C LYS A 68 -2.13 -18.64 -5.33
N THR A 69 -1.88 -18.09 -4.14
CA THR A 69 -1.47 -18.87 -2.98
C THR A 69 -2.69 -19.46 -2.27
N ASN A 70 -2.79 -20.78 -2.33
CA ASN A 70 -3.75 -21.54 -1.54
C ASN A 70 -3.19 -21.69 -0.11
N PHE A 71 -3.56 -20.80 0.80
CA PHE A 71 -3.30 -20.93 2.25
C PHE A 71 -4.25 -21.95 2.90
N LYS A 72 -4.54 -23.06 2.21
CA LYS A 72 -5.67 -24.01 2.36
C LYS A 72 -5.95 -24.57 3.77
N THR A 73 -5.22 -24.17 4.80
CA THR A 73 -5.31 -24.68 6.16
C THR A 73 -5.17 -23.62 7.25
N ASP A 74 -4.97 -22.33 6.95
CA ASP A 74 -4.85 -21.28 7.99
C ASP A 74 -5.73 -20.04 7.72
N TYR A 75 -6.89 -20.01 8.38
CA TYR A 75 -7.84 -18.90 8.38
C TYR A 75 -7.22 -17.55 8.76
N ARG A 76 -6.18 -17.53 9.59
CA ARG A 76 -5.53 -16.29 10.01
C ARG A 76 -4.69 -15.71 8.87
N SER A 77 -3.97 -16.57 8.15
CA SER A 77 -3.22 -16.21 6.93
C SER A 77 -4.14 -15.72 5.81
N ASP A 78 -5.29 -16.37 5.62
CA ASP A 78 -6.31 -15.90 4.67
C ASP A 78 -6.82 -14.50 5.03
N LYS A 79 -7.14 -14.24 6.30
CA LYS A 79 -7.52 -12.89 6.76
C LYS A 79 -6.44 -11.85 6.49
N ILE A 80 -5.18 -12.19 6.67
CA ILE A 80 -4.07 -11.26 6.39
C ILE A 80 -3.97 -10.98 4.90
N ARG A 81 -4.05 -12.02 4.06
CA ARG A 81 -4.09 -11.86 2.60
C ARG A 81 -5.21 -10.90 2.20
N ASP A 82 -6.42 -11.12 2.71
CA ASP A 82 -7.59 -10.32 2.35
C ASP A 82 -7.41 -8.85 2.78
N ASN A 83 -6.81 -8.61 3.95
CA ASN A 83 -6.46 -7.26 4.39
C ASN A 83 -5.39 -6.61 3.49
N ILE A 84 -4.37 -7.37 3.05
CA ILE A 84 -3.34 -6.87 2.10
C ILE A 84 -3.97 -6.53 0.75
N ILE A 85 -4.87 -7.38 0.24
CA ILE A 85 -5.64 -7.11 -1.00
C ILE A 85 -6.45 -5.82 -0.84
N ASN A 86 -7.16 -5.69 0.28
CA ASN A 86 -7.98 -4.53 0.58
C ASN A 86 -7.17 -3.22 0.56
N ILE A 87 -6.03 -3.14 1.29
CA ILE A 87 -5.23 -1.90 1.31
C ILE A 87 -4.67 -1.54 -0.08
N ILE A 88 -4.32 -2.54 -0.90
CA ILE A 88 -3.79 -2.30 -2.24
C ILE A 88 -4.91 -1.76 -3.14
N ASN A 89 -6.09 -2.37 -3.11
CA ASN A 89 -7.22 -1.94 -3.93
C ASN A 89 -7.72 -0.56 -3.51
N THR A 90 -7.93 -0.31 -2.21
CA THR A 90 -8.29 1.01 -1.70
C THR A 90 -7.32 2.09 -2.18
N LEU A 91 -6.01 1.85 -2.10
CA LEU A 91 -5.02 2.82 -2.55
C LEU A 91 -5.05 3.03 -4.08
N LYS A 92 -5.21 1.95 -4.85
CA LYS A 92 -5.31 2.02 -6.32
C LYS A 92 -6.56 2.77 -6.75
N ASP A 93 -7.71 2.45 -6.19
CA ASP A 93 -8.98 3.08 -6.51
C ASP A 93 -8.91 4.57 -6.16
N SER A 94 -8.26 4.89 -5.03
CA SER A 94 -8.10 6.27 -4.62
C SER A 94 -7.23 7.11 -5.54
N LEU A 95 -6.08 6.57 -5.92
CA LEU A 95 -5.18 7.24 -6.86
C LEU A 95 -5.72 7.21 -8.30
N GLY A 96 -6.52 6.20 -8.66
CA GLY A 96 -7.21 6.11 -9.93
C GLY A 96 -8.29 7.17 -10.08
N TYR A 97 -9.06 7.43 -9.01
CA TYR A 97 -9.99 8.55 -8.94
C TYR A 97 -9.29 9.90 -9.01
N ALA A 98 -8.18 10.07 -8.29
CA ALA A 98 -7.38 11.30 -8.40
C ALA A 98 -6.86 11.53 -9.82
N LYS A 99 -6.44 10.45 -10.51
CA LYS A 99 -6.00 10.47 -11.90
C LYS A 99 -7.14 10.85 -12.86
N SER A 100 -8.35 10.31 -12.69
CA SER A 100 -9.49 10.64 -13.56
C SER A 100 -9.95 12.10 -13.42
N MET A 101 -9.66 12.72 -12.28
CA MET A 101 -9.91 14.13 -12.01
C MET A 101 -8.72 15.04 -12.34
N ASP A 102 -7.72 14.54 -13.08
CA ASP A 102 -6.51 15.28 -13.44
C ASP A 102 -5.76 15.88 -12.23
N TYR A 103 -5.86 15.23 -11.08
CA TYR A 103 -5.25 15.66 -9.81
C TYR A 103 -5.73 17.03 -9.32
N ASP A 104 -6.93 17.44 -9.75
CA ASP A 104 -7.55 18.68 -9.34
C ASP A 104 -8.09 18.58 -7.91
N TYR A 105 -7.36 19.17 -6.97
CA TYR A 105 -7.72 19.11 -5.55
C TYR A 105 -9.13 19.64 -5.27
N SER A 106 -9.58 20.69 -5.97
CA SER A 106 -10.93 21.24 -5.75
C SER A 106 -12.05 20.26 -6.07
N LYS A 107 -11.80 19.28 -6.95
CA LYS A 107 -12.74 18.21 -7.32
C LYS A 107 -12.60 16.96 -6.44
N ILE A 108 -11.50 16.90 -5.70
CA ILE A 108 -11.09 15.75 -4.89
C ILE A 108 -11.35 16.03 -3.40
N GLU A 109 -11.24 17.27 -2.96
CA GLU A 109 -11.47 17.75 -1.61
C GLU A 109 -12.89 17.41 -1.19
N GLY A 110 -13.02 16.61 -0.11
CA GLY A 110 -14.30 16.10 0.37
C GLY A 110 -14.76 14.77 -0.26
N SER A 111 -14.06 14.26 -1.27
CA SER A 111 -14.31 12.90 -1.77
C SER A 111 -14.03 11.88 -0.67
N PRO A 112 -14.93 10.89 -0.44
CA PRO A 112 -14.72 9.84 0.56
C PRO A 112 -13.44 9.05 0.31
N VAL A 113 -12.98 9.06 -0.94
CA VAL A 113 -11.81 8.35 -1.44
C VAL A 113 -10.50 8.75 -0.74
N PHE A 114 -10.26 10.04 -0.46
CA PHE A 114 -9.04 10.44 0.26
C PHE A 114 -9.11 10.16 1.76
N LYS A 115 -10.31 10.14 2.35
CA LYS A 115 -10.51 9.70 3.74
C LYS A 115 -10.11 8.23 3.92
N GLU A 116 -10.27 7.41 2.89
CA GLU A 116 -9.82 6.02 2.91
C GLU A 116 -8.30 5.91 2.92
N ILE A 117 -7.57 6.80 2.23
CA ILE A 117 -6.10 6.87 2.29
C ILE A 117 -5.62 7.13 3.72
N ASP A 118 -6.30 8.00 4.46
CA ASP A 118 -5.97 8.32 5.86
C ASP A 118 -6.15 7.12 6.79
N SER A 119 -7.00 6.16 6.43
CA SER A 119 -7.21 4.92 7.19
C SER A 119 -6.14 3.85 6.92
N LEU A 120 -5.38 3.95 5.82
CA LEU A 120 -4.39 2.95 5.42
C LEU A 120 -3.28 2.69 6.45
N PRO A 121 -2.75 3.70 7.18
CA PRO A 121 -1.78 3.47 8.24
C PRO A 121 -2.30 2.56 9.35
N LEU A 122 -3.58 2.71 9.74
CA LEU A 122 -4.22 1.91 10.78
C LEU A 122 -4.40 0.47 10.32
N ILE A 123 -4.90 0.27 9.09
CA ILE A 123 -5.06 -1.07 8.51
C ILE A 123 -3.70 -1.76 8.38
N ARG A 124 -2.66 -1.03 7.95
CA ARG A 124 -1.29 -1.54 7.86
C ARG A 124 -0.75 -1.98 9.22
N GLU A 125 -0.95 -1.18 10.28
CA GLU A 125 -0.51 -1.55 11.63
C GLU A 125 -1.21 -2.82 12.11
N ASN A 126 -2.51 -2.94 11.84
CA ASN A 126 -3.30 -4.13 12.16
C ASN A 126 -2.77 -5.38 11.43
N ILE A 127 -2.42 -5.26 10.15
CA ILE A 127 -1.80 -6.36 9.39
C ILE A 127 -0.48 -6.76 10.04
N ARG A 128 0.40 -5.80 10.37
CA ARG A 128 1.70 -6.10 11.00
C ARG A 128 1.53 -6.83 12.35
N LYS A 129 0.60 -6.39 13.20
CA LYS A 129 0.31 -7.07 14.48
C LYS A 129 -0.17 -8.50 14.25
N LYS A 130 -1.14 -8.69 13.35
CA LYS A 130 -1.64 -10.03 13.02
C LYS A 130 -0.57 -10.95 12.45
N MET A 131 0.39 -10.40 11.69
CA MET A 131 1.52 -11.16 11.18
C MET A 131 2.47 -11.60 12.30
N GLN A 132 2.76 -10.71 13.26
CA GLN A 132 3.57 -11.04 14.45
C GLN A 132 2.96 -12.20 15.24
N ASP A 133 1.63 -12.26 15.32
CA ASP A 133 0.90 -13.29 16.05
C ASP A 133 0.90 -14.67 15.36
N ILE A 134 1.21 -14.74 14.06
CA ILE A 134 1.19 -15.98 13.26
C ILE A 134 2.60 -16.43 12.90
N GLU A 135 3.48 -15.49 12.57
CA GLU A 135 4.86 -15.72 12.20
C GLU A 135 5.74 -14.81 13.05
N SER A 136 6.66 -15.42 13.81
CA SER A 136 7.72 -14.75 14.58
C SER A 136 8.70 -13.90 13.72
N ASP A 137 8.33 -13.54 12.48
CA ASP A 137 9.15 -12.86 11.46
C ASP A 137 9.14 -11.33 11.57
N TYR A 138 8.22 -10.73 12.34
CA TYR A 138 8.21 -9.29 12.63
C TYR A 138 8.67 -9.04 14.08
N THR A 139 9.99 -8.83 14.30
CA THR A 139 10.55 -8.34 15.58
C THR A 139 11.16 -6.96 15.47
#